data_AF-M0N3X4-F1
#
_entry.id   AF-M0N3X4-F1
#
_cell.length_a   1.000
_cell.length_b   1.000
_cell.length_c   1.000
_cell.angle_alpha   90.00
_cell.angle_beta   90.00
_cell.angle_gamma   90.00
#
_symmetry.space_group_name_H-M   'P 1'
#
loop_
_entity.id
_entity.type
_entity.pdbx_description
1 polymer ?
#
loop_
_entity_poly.entity_id
_entity_poly.type
_entity_poly.pdbx_seq_one_letter_code
_entity_poly.pdbx_strand_id
1 'polypeptide(L)'
;AHIVAHCIRKEEGYSYAELVDRLSLMPEICDRLGLHPDALPDPTAFYHSLDRYAMYVWRALLRISAQQHPQSGHAALDSTFFERKQASQYYLQRCGRSVKTIKATTLTDTESLAGLDVHCCIEREHDTKAGPRVVRRNADDLRSVAADNGFQDWHTEYEIAALDVEYLVQHQGSKPMATANNALIRAKGYTQRWMSETSYSTVKRTEIVLLFALNNIKKLAKTL
;
A
#
# COMPACT_ATOMS: atom_id res chain seq x y z
N ALA A 1 -19.11 -6.40 -7.48
CA ALA A 1 -19.09 -5.87 -8.86
C ALA A 1 -17.78 -5.17 -9.24
N HIS A 2 -17.62 -3.87 -8.98
CA HIS A 2 -16.60 -3.06 -9.66
C HIS A 2 -15.15 -3.45 -9.37
N ILE A 3 -14.80 -3.79 -8.12
CA ILE A 3 -13.42 -4.16 -7.76
C ILE A 3 -12.95 -5.37 -8.58
N VAL A 4 -13.79 -6.40 -8.70
CA VAL A 4 -13.48 -7.60 -9.50
C VAL A 4 -13.37 -7.26 -10.99
N ALA A 5 -14.28 -6.45 -11.53
CA ALA A 5 -14.21 -6.00 -12.92
C ALA A 5 -12.89 -5.24 -13.21
N HIS A 6 -12.41 -4.46 -12.24
CA HIS A 6 -11.13 -3.79 -12.32
C HIS A 6 -9.93 -4.74 -12.25
N CYS A 7 -9.99 -5.80 -11.44
CA CYS A 7 -8.99 -6.85 -11.42
C CYS A 7 -8.87 -7.52 -12.79
N ILE A 8 -10.00 -7.98 -13.36
CA ILE A 8 -10.06 -8.58 -14.70
C ILE A 8 -9.43 -7.63 -15.74
N ARG A 9 -9.88 -6.37 -15.74
CA ARG A 9 -9.36 -5.36 -16.67
C ARG A 9 -7.84 -5.23 -16.61
N LYS A 10 -7.27 -5.24 -15.40
CA LYS A 10 -5.83 -5.04 -15.22
C LYS A 10 -5.02 -6.30 -15.50
N GLU A 11 -5.50 -7.46 -15.06
CA GLU A 11 -4.87 -8.75 -15.32
C GLU A 11 -4.76 -9.03 -16.82
N GLU A 12 -5.80 -8.69 -17.56
CA GLU A 12 -5.89 -8.92 -19.00
C GLU A 12 -5.38 -7.74 -19.86
N GLY A 13 -5.00 -6.62 -19.23
CA GLY A 13 -4.50 -5.44 -19.94
C GLY A 13 -5.55 -4.65 -20.74
N TYR A 14 -6.83 -4.83 -20.45
CA TYR A 14 -7.93 -4.16 -21.17
C TYR A 14 -8.05 -2.66 -20.84
N SER A 15 -8.48 -1.90 -21.84
CA SER A 15 -9.06 -0.57 -21.65
C SER A 15 -10.43 -0.66 -20.95
N TYR A 16 -10.99 0.48 -20.54
CA TYR A 16 -12.33 0.50 -19.93
C TYR A 16 -13.44 0.16 -20.91
N ALA A 17 -13.28 0.49 -22.20
CA ALA A 17 -14.25 0.12 -23.24
C ALA A 17 -14.22 -1.39 -23.47
N GLU A 18 -13.04 -1.96 -23.65
CA GLU A 18 -12.85 -3.41 -23.82
C GLU A 18 -13.37 -4.19 -22.60
N LEU A 19 -13.21 -3.68 -21.38
CA LEU A 19 -13.79 -4.30 -20.20
C LEU A 19 -15.32 -4.45 -20.32
N VAL A 20 -16.01 -3.39 -20.72
CA VAL A 20 -17.48 -3.40 -20.86
C VAL A 20 -17.89 -4.39 -21.96
N ASP A 21 -17.23 -4.33 -23.12
CA ASP A 21 -17.50 -5.22 -24.25
C ASP A 21 -17.22 -6.70 -23.91
N ARG A 22 -16.21 -6.99 -23.09
CA ARG A 22 -15.91 -8.36 -22.66
C ARG A 22 -16.89 -8.86 -21.62
N LEU A 23 -17.26 -8.02 -20.65
CA LEU A 23 -18.24 -8.40 -19.63
C LEU A 23 -19.61 -8.69 -20.24
N SER A 24 -20.03 -7.97 -21.29
CA SER A 24 -21.31 -8.26 -21.97
C SER A 24 -21.34 -9.65 -22.60
N LEU A 25 -20.18 -10.20 -22.95
CA LEU A 25 -20.01 -11.56 -23.47
C LEU A 25 -19.82 -12.62 -22.38
N MET A 26 -19.82 -12.23 -21.10
CA MET A 26 -19.56 -13.11 -19.95
C MET A 26 -20.74 -13.09 -18.97
N PRO A 27 -21.94 -13.58 -19.37
CA PRO A 27 -23.15 -13.49 -18.55
C PRO A 27 -23.00 -14.16 -17.18
N GLU A 28 -22.30 -15.29 -17.09
CA GLU A 28 -22.05 -15.95 -15.81
C GLU A 28 -21.22 -15.10 -14.83
N ILE A 29 -20.27 -14.30 -15.36
CA ILE A 29 -19.48 -13.36 -14.55
C ILE A 29 -20.36 -12.18 -14.13
N CYS A 30 -21.16 -11.65 -15.06
CA CYS A 30 -22.13 -10.60 -14.76
C CYS A 30 -23.07 -11.01 -13.62
N ASP A 31 -23.66 -12.21 -13.69
CA ASP A 31 -24.55 -12.74 -12.66
C ASP A 31 -23.86 -12.82 -11.29
N ARG A 32 -22.63 -13.36 -11.23
CA ARG A 32 -21.83 -13.40 -9.99
C ARG A 32 -21.49 -12.02 -9.46
N LEU A 33 -21.36 -11.03 -10.33
CA LEU A 33 -21.07 -9.65 -9.96
C LEU A 33 -22.34 -8.84 -9.63
N GLY A 34 -23.53 -9.39 -9.83
CA GLY A 34 -24.80 -8.67 -9.71
C GLY A 34 -24.98 -7.59 -10.79
N LEU A 35 -24.47 -7.85 -11.99
CA LEU A 35 -24.56 -6.99 -13.16
C LEU A 35 -25.45 -7.64 -14.22
N HIS A 36 -26.12 -6.81 -15.02
CA HIS A 36 -26.89 -7.30 -16.17
C HIS A 36 -26.06 -7.09 -17.46
N PRO A 37 -25.85 -8.12 -18.29
CA PRO A 37 -25.04 -8.00 -19.52
C PRO A 37 -25.51 -6.87 -20.46
N ASP A 38 -26.84 -6.71 -20.60
CA ASP A 38 -27.44 -5.67 -21.44
C ASP A 38 -27.54 -4.28 -20.77
N ALA A 39 -27.16 -4.15 -19.50
CA ALA A 39 -27.24 -2.90 -18.74
C ALA A 39 -25.98 -2.65 -17.92
N LEU A 40 -24.81 -2.87 -18.53
CA LEU A 40 -23.53 -2.61 -17.91
C LEU A 40 -23.28 -1.10 -17.70
N PRO A 41 -22.60 -0.71 -16.61
CA PRO A 41 -22.13 0.66 -16.46
C PRO A 41 -21.25 1.09 -17.62
N ASP A 42 -21.35 2.35 -18.05
CA ASP A 42 -20.49 2.87 -19.09
C ASP A 42 -19.00 2.88 -18.65
N PRO A 43 -18.04 2.92 -19.60
CA PRO A 43 -16.60 2.93 -19.29
C PRO A 43 -16.18 4.01 -18.28
N THR A 44 -16.83 5.17 -18.30
CA THR A 44 -16.54 6.30 -17.38
C THR A 44 -17.07 6.02 -15.98
N ALA A 45 -18.26 5.40 -15.87
CA ALA A 45 -18.78 4.91 -14.59
C ALA A 45 -17.87 3.85 -13.96
N PHE A 46 -17.32 2.93 -14.74
CA PHE A 46 -16.29 2.00 -14.26
C PHE A 46 -15.03 2.72 -13.81
N TYR A 47 -14.51 3.68 -14.59
CA TYR A 47 -13.35 4.47 -14.19
C TYR A 47 -13.54 5.18 -12.84
N HIS A 48 -14.70 5.82 -12.64
CA HIS A 48 -15.00 6.54 -11.40
C HIS A 48 -15.46 5.65 -10.24
N SER A 49 -15.79 4.38 -10.49
CA SER A 49 -16.28 3.49 -9.44
C SER A 49 -15.28 3.29 -8.30
N LEU A 50 -13.98 3.40 -8.60
CA LEU A 50 -12.93 3.31 -7.59
C LEU A 50 -13.03 4.43 -6.56
N ASP A 51 -13.40 5.65 -6.98
CA ASP A 51 -13.45 6.86 -6.15
C ASP A 51 -14.41 6.72 -4.95
N ARG A 52 -15.29 5.71 -4.95
CA ARG A 52 -16.27 5.47 -3.88
C ARG A 52 -15.72 4.69 -2.70
N TYR A 53 -14.53 4.09 -2.82
CA TYR A 53 -13.97 3.22 -1.78
C TYR A 53 -12.99 3.96 -0.89
N ALA A 54 -13.29 4.00 0.41
CA ALA A 54 -12.40 4.55 1.42
C ALA A 54 -11.12 3.69 1.58
N MET A 55 -10.05 4.29 2.11
CA MET A 55 -8.74 3.64 2.27
C MET A 55 -8.80 2.32 3.07
N TYR A 56 -9.69 2.23 4.07
CA TYR A 56 -9.82 1.01 4.86
C TYR A 56 -10.31 -0.19 4.02
N VAL A 57 -11.07 0.03 2.94
CA VAL A 57 -11.51 -1.04 2.02
C VAL A 57 -10.31 -1.61 1.29
N TRP A 58 -9.40 -0.75 0.82
CA TRP A 58 -8.17 -1.18 0.15
C TRP A 58 -7.23 -1.94 1.09
N ARG A 59 -7.10 -1.50 2.34
CA ARG A 59 -6.34 -2.22 3.36
C ARG A 59 -6.95 -3.57 3.69
N ALA A 60 -8.28 -3.65 3.80
CA ALA A 60 -8.96 -4.92 4.05
C ALA A 60 -8.72 -5.91 2.91
N LEU A 61 -8.82 -5.47 1.64
CA LEU A 61 -8.50 -6.32 0.49
C LEU A 61 -7.04 -6.75 0.49
N LEU A 62 -6.12 -5.82 0.76
CA LEU A 62 -4.69 -6.12 0.86
C LEU A 62 -4.42 -7.18 1.95
N ARG A 63 -5.04 -7.04 3.12
CA ARG A 63 -4.93 -8.00 4.22
C ARG A 63 -5.48 -9.38 3.87
N ILE A 64 -6.64 -9.45 3.22
CA ILE A 64 -7.22 -10.71 2.72
C ILE A 64 -6.27 -11.37 1.70
N SER A 65 -5.68 -10.59 0.80
CA SER A 65 -4.68 -11.11 -0.15
C SER A 65 -3.42 -11.61 0.56
N ALA A 66 -2.92 -10.87 1.56
CA ALA A 66 -1.75 -11.28 2.34
C ALA A 66 -1.99 -12.60 3.07
N GLN A 67 -3.17 -12.80 3.64
CA GLN A 67 -3.57 -14.03 4.35
C GLN A 67 -3.59 -15.29 3.46
N GLN A 68 -3.49 -15.15 2.13
CA GLN A 68 -3.32 -16.29 1.22
C GLN A 68 -1.88 -16.85 1.23
N HIS A 69 -0.95 -16.14 1.88
CA HIS A 69 0.44 -16.55 2.05
C HIS A 69 0.75 -16.82 3.53
N PRO A 70 1.74 -17.70 3.83
CA PRO A 70 2.25 -17.86 5.18
C PRO A 70 2.63 -16.51 5.79
N GLN A 71 2.21 -16.27 7.04
CA GLN A 71 2.53 -15.06 7.79
C GLN A 71 3.61 -15.40 8.81
N SER A 72 4.79 -14.82 8.65
CA SER A 72 5.94 -15.09 9.53
C SER A 72 5.80 -14.38 10.89
N GLY A 73 4.98 -13.31 10.94
CA GLY A 73 4.94 -12.35 12.04
C GLY A 73 6.12 -11.38 12.04
N HIS A 74 7.05 -11.50 11.10
CA HIS A 74 8.18 -10.61 10.94
C HIS A 74 7.94 -9.75 9.69
N ALA A 75 7.96 -8.42 9.87
CA ALA A 75 7.68 -7.50 8.80
C ALA A 75 8.78 -6.46 8.62
N ALA A 76 8.84 -5.87 7.43
CA ALA A 76 9.68 -4.74 7.10
C ALA A 76 8.80 -3.52 6.79
N LEU A 77 9.13 -2.40 7.43
CA LEU A 77 8.60 -1.07 7.13
C LEU A 77 9.56 -0.34 6.21
N ASP A 78 8.98 0.26 5.18
CA ASP A 78 9.71 1.14 4.29
C ASP A 78 8.72 2.17 3.71
N SER A 79 9.25 3.27 3.20
CA SER A 79 8.44 4.28 2.53
C SER A 79 9.02 4.69 1.21
N THR A 80 8.13 4.98 0.26
CA THR A 80 8.53 5.36 -1.08
C THR A 80 7.61 6.40 -1.67
N PHE A 81 8.12 7.11 -2.66
CA PHE A 81 7.39 8.10 -3.41
C PHE A 81 6.89 7.51 -4.72
N PHE A 82 5.61 7.75 -5.01
CA PHE A 82 4.98 7.45 -6.28
C PHE A 82 4.75 8.77 -7.02
N GLU A 83 5.39 8.90 -8.18
CA GLU A 83 5.16 10.01 -9.09
C GLU A 83 3.83 9.83 -9.82
N ARG A 84 3.06 10.91 -9.92
CA ARG A 84 1.83 10.93 -10.70
C ARG A 84 2.16 11.33 -12.14
N LYS A 85 2.51 10.37 -13.02
CA LYS A 85 2.67 10.67 -14.45
C LYS A 85 1.32 11.01 -15.12
N GLN A 86 1.32 12.14 -15.83
CA GLN A 86 0.35 12.71 -16.78
C GLN A 86 -1.12 12.86 -16.34
N ALA A 87 -1.43 14.00 -15.73
CA ALA A 87 -2.64 14.73 -16.13
C ALA A 87 -2.19 15.85 -17.09
N SER A 88 -2.97 16.13 -18.14
CA SER A 88 -2.64 17.24 -19.06
C SER A 88 -2.52 18.56 -18.29
N GLN A 89 -1.59 19.43 -18.69
CA GLN A 89 -1.41 20.75 -18.08
C GLN A 89 -2.74 21.52 -18.01
N TYR A 90 -3.59 21.37 -19.03
CA TYR A 90 -4.93 21.94 -19.10
C TYR A 90 -5.84 21.48 -17.94
N TYR A 91 -5.79 20.20 -17.57
CA TYR A 91 -6.59 19.66 -16.45
C TYR A 91 -6.04 20.10 -15.08
N LEU A 92 -4.72 20.24 -14.96
CA LEU A 92 -4.07 20.72 -13.74
C LEU A 92 -4.41 22.19 -13.44
N GLN A 93 -4.47 23.03 -14.47
CA GLN A 93 -4.82 24.46 -14.35
C GLN A 93 -6.27 24.68 -13.92
N ARG A 94 -7.23 23.91 -14.47
CA ARG A 94 -8.66 24.05 -14.14
C ARG A 94 -9.02 23.57 -12.73
N CYS A 95 -8.27 22.60 -12.18
CA CYS A 95 -8.57 22.00 -10.89
C CYS A 95 -7.77 22.56 -9.71
N GLY A 96 -6.85 23.51 -9.92
CA GLY A 96 -6.05 24.12 -8.85
C GLY A 96 -5.21 23.11 -8.05
N ARG A 97 -4.82 21.98 -8.65
CA ARG A 97 -4.16 20.87 -7.94
C ARG A 97 -2.64 20.88 -8.15
N SER A 98 -1.88 20.98 -7.06
CA SER A 98 -0.40 21.01 -7.05
C SER A 98 0.27 19.67 -6.68
N VAL A 99 -0.51 18.64 -6.35
CA VAL A 99 0.03 17.39 -5.79
C VAL A 99 0.66 16.52 -6.90
N LYS A 100 2.00 16.53 -6.97
CA LYS A 100 2.82 15.80 -7.95
C LYS A 100 3.24 14.40 -7.50
N THR A 101 3.24 14.14 -6.20
CA THR A 101 3.83 12.92 -5.62
C THR A 101 2.99 12.44 -4.43
N ILE A 102 2.77 11.14 -4.34
CA ILE A 102 2.16 10.50 -3.16
C ILE A 102 3.28 9.75 -2.43
N LYS A 103 3.39 9.93 -1.11
CA LYS A 103 4.24 9.09 -0.27
C LYS A 103 3.42 7.90 0.21
N ALA A 104 3.99 6.71 0.15
CA ALA A 104 3.39 5.49 0.65
C ALA A 104 4.38 4.76 1.57
N THR A 105 3.97 4.50 2.79
CA THR A 105 4.64 3.65 3.76
C THR A 105 3.97 2.29 3.74
N THR A 106 4.70 1.22 3.41
CA THR A 106 4.15 -0.14 3.37
C THR A 106 4.73 -0.98 4.49
N LEU A 107 3.93 -1.93 4.94
CA LEU A 107 4.36 -3.03 5.80
C LEU A 107 4.36 -4.31 4.94
N THR A 108 5.47 -5.02 4.93
CA THR A 108 5.65 -6.22 4.10
C THR A 108 6.17 -7.37 4.96
N ASP A 109 5.56 -8.54 4.85
CA ASP A 109 6.07 -9.75 5.51
C ASP A 109 7.42 -10.16 4.92
N THR A 110 8.40 -10.49 5.78
CA THR A 110 9.78 -10.71 5.35
C THR A 110 10.03 -12.08 4.73
N GLU A 111 9.11 -13.02 4.88
CA GLU A 111 9.24 -14.38 4.33
C GLU A 111 8.48 -14.52 3.00
N SER A 112 7.20 -14.19 3.01
CA SER A 112 6.30 -14.30 1.85
C SER A 112 6.39 -13.11 0.88
N LEU A 113 7.01 -12.01 1.29
CA LEU A 113 7.03 -10.73 0.56
C LEU A 113 5.64 -10.09 0.34
N ALA A 114 4.61 -10.60 1.01
CA ALA A 114 3.25 -10.07 0.92
C ALA A 114 3.16 -8.69 1.58
N GLY A 115 2.54 -7.73 0.88
CA GLY A 115 2.19 -6.44 1.46
C GLY A 115 1.04 -6.60 2.45
N LEU A 116 1.27 -6.28 3.71
CA LEU A 116 0.32 -6.44 4.81
C LEU A 116 -0.58 -5.20 4.99
N ASP A 117 0.01 -4.01 4.88
CA ASP A 117 -0.70 -2.75 5.02
C ASP A 117 0.03 -1.64 4.24
N VAL A 118 -0.71 -0.58 3.93
CA VAL A 118 -0.19 0.64 3.32
C VAL A 118 -0.80 1.88 3.96
N HIS A 119 0.06 2.84 4.29
CA HIS A 119 -0.33 4.21 4.62
C HIS A 119 0.14 5.14 3.53
N CYS A 120 -0.76 5.93 2.98
CA CYS A 120 -0.40 6.90 1.96
C CYS A 120 -0.76 8.32 2.37
N CYS A 121 0.14 9.25 2.07
CA CYS A 121 0.01 10.65 2.39
C CYS A 121 0.50 11.52 1.24
N ILE A 122 -0.21 12.62 1.01
CA ILE A 122 0.12 13.62 0.00
C ILE A 122 1.07 14.68 0.54
N GLU A 123 0.93 15.03 1.81
CA GLU A 123 1.68 16.09 2.48
C GLU A 123 3.11 15.68 2.84
N ARG A 124 3.56 14.52 2.36
CA ARG A 124 4.90 13.96 2.63
C ARG A 124 5.15 13.82 4.13
N GLU A 125 4.18 13.23 4.83
CA GLU A 125 4.30 12.95 6.26
C GLU A 125 5.63 12.25 6.58
N HIS A 126 6.25 12.66 7.69
CA HIS A 126 7.53 12.12 8.13
C HIS A 126 7.39 10.63 8.51
N ASP A 127 8.41 9.84 8.24
CA ASP A 127 8.36 8.38 8.45
C ASP A 127 8.14 8.00 9.91
N THR A 128 8.73 8.77 10.83
CA THR A 128 8.48 8.67 12.28
C THR A 128 7.02 8.91 12.69
N LYS A 129 6.16 9.46 11.82
CA LYS A 129 4.71 9.60 12.08
C LYS A 129 3.89 8.55 11.34
N ALA A 130 4.26 8.24 10.10
CA ALA A 130 3.54 7.27 9.26
C ALA A 130 3.78 5.82 9.71
N GLY A 131 5.04 5.46 10.00
CA GLY A 131 5.44 4.11 10.42
C GLY A 131 4.68 3.59 11.64
N PRO A 132 4.66 4.30 12.78
CA PRO A 132 3.98 3.84 13.98
C PRO A 132 2.48 3.63 13.76
N ARG A 133 1.83 4.46 12.92
CA ARG A 133 0.42 4.26 12.56
C ARG A 133 0.21 2.95 11.82
N VAL A 134 1.14 2.55 10.95
CA VAL A 134 1.07 1.28 10.23
C VAL A 134 1.30 0.11 11.19
N VAL A 135 2.31 0.19 12.07
CA VAL A 135 2.59 -0.88 13.06
C VAL A 135 1.38 -1.11 13.98
N ARG A 136 0.83 -0.03 14.58
CA ARG A 136 -0.31 -0.13 15.50
C ARG A 136 -1.53 -0.84 14.89
N ARG A 137 -1.79 -0.65 13.60
CA ARG A 137 -2.93 -1.29 12.93
C ARG A 137 -2.77 -2.79 12.73
N ASN A 138 -1.54 -3.30 12.82
CA ASN A 138 -1.20 -4.69 12.53
C ASN A 138 -0.51 -5.36 13.72
N ALA A 139 -0.46 -4.71 14.89
CA ALA A 139 0.33 -5.16 16.03
C ALA A 139 -0.03 -6.59 16.47
N ASP A 140 -1.33 -6.94 16.45
CA ASP A 140 -1.82 -8.27 16.82
C ASP A 140 -1.25 -9.41 15.95
N ASP A 141 -0.78 -9.11 14.74
CA ASP A 141 -0.22 -10.09 13.80
C ASP A 141 1.31 -10.05 13.75
N LEU A 142 1.96 -9.17 14.53
CA LEU A 142 3.39 -8.88 14.43
C LEU A 142 4.16 -9.34 15.66
N ARG A 143 5.30 -9.98 15.42
CA ARG A 143 6.35 -10.27 16.41
C ARG A 143 7.49 -9.26 16.32
N SER A 144 7.85 -8.84 15.11
CA SER A 144 8.88 -7.83 14.91
C SER A 144 8.67 -6.99 13.66
N VAL A 145 9.16 -5.74 13.68
CA VAL A 145 9.17 -4.85 12.52
C VAL A 145 10.56 -4.27 12.32
N ALA A 146 11.18 -4.51 11.17
CA ALA A 146 12.44 -3.91 10.76
C ALA A 146 12.22 -2.65 9.93
N ALA A 147 12.93 -1.56 10.23
CA ALA A 147 12.84 -0.31 9.48
C ALA A 147 14.19 0.43 9.42
N ASP A 148 14.41 1.27 8.41
CA ASP A 148 15.60 2.12 8.38
C ASP A 148 15.53 3.27 9.40
N ASN A 149 16.63 4.00 9.48
CA ASN A 149 16.80 5.13 10.38
C ASN A 149 15.81 6.28 10.13
N GLY A 150 15.14 6.37 8.98
CA GLY A 150 14.10 7.36 8.73
C GLY A 150 12.90 7.19 9.67
N PHE A 151 12.71 5.98 10.20
CA PHE A 151 11.66 5.63 11.16
C PHE A 151 12.12 5.66 12.62
N GLN A 152 13.37 6.05 12.88
CA GLN A 152 13.93 6.09 14.24
C GLN A 152 13.31 7.24 15.04
N ASP A 153 12.64 6.89 16.14
CA ASP A 153 12.11 7.83 17.13
C ASP A 153 11.94 7.09 18.46
N TRP A 154 12.54 7.61 19.53
CA TRP A 154 12.59 6.91 20.82
C TRP A 154 11.19 6.74 21.45
N HIS A 155 10.29 7.71 21.24
CA HIS A 155 8.92 7.63 21.75
C HIS A 155 8.15 6.52 21.02
N THR A 156 8.32 6.45 19.70
CA THR A 156 7.80 5.37 18.87
C THR A 156 8.32 4.00 19.31
N GLU A 157 9.63 3.87 19.56
CA GLU A 157 10.23 2.60 20.00
C GLU A 157 9.59 2.09 21.29
N TYR A 158 9.41 2.96 22.28
CA TYR A 158 8.75 2.61 23.53
C TYR A 158 7.29 2.19 23.33
N GLU A 159 6.56 2.93 22.50
CA GLU A 159 5.16 2.65 22.21
C GLU A 159 4.97 1.32 21.48
N ILE A 160 5.82 1.01 20.50
CA ILE A 160 5.75 -0.25 19.76
C ILE A 160 6.15 -1.43 20.68
N ALA A 161 7.15 -1.24 21.54
CA ALA A 161 7.50 -2.24 22.55
C ALA A 161 6.35 -2.51 23.52
N ALA A 162 5.53 -1.50 23.86
CA ALA A 162 4.33 -1.67 24.69
C ALA A 162 3.22 -2.50 24.01
N LEU A 163 3.31 -2.71 22.70
CA LEU A 163 2.42 -3.59 21.93
C LEU A 163 2.97 -5.03 21.81
N ASP A 164 4.05 -5.37 22.53
CA ASP A 164 4.76 -6.65 22.44
C ASP A 164 5.34 -6.94 21.04
N VAL A 165 5.68 -5.88 20.29
CA VAL A 165 6.30 -5.96 18.97
C VAL A 165 7.77 -5.52 19.06
N GLU A 166 8.71 -6.36 18.61
CA GLU A 166 10.12 -5.99 18.55
C GLU A 166 10.38 -5.00 17.41
N TYR A 167 10.75 -3.75 17.75
CA TYR A 167 11.04 -2.72 16.77
C TYR A 167 12.53 -2.66 16.41
N LEU A 168 12.89 -3.25 15.28
CA LEU A 168 14.27 -3.41 14.80
C LEU A 168 14.66 -2.23 13.90
N VAL A 169 14.85 -1.05 14.50
CA VAL A 169 15.21 0.16 13.75
C VAL A 169 16.69 0.48 13.80
N GLN A 170 17.26 0.80 12.65
CA GLN A 170 18.66 1.21 12.57
C GLN A 170 18.88 2.58 13.22
N HIS A 171 19.77 2.63 14.20
CA HIS A 171 20.17 3.87 14.85
C HIS A 171 21.19 4.62 14.01
N GLN A 172 20.99 5.93 13.83
CA GLN A 172 21.92 6.78 13.09
C GLN A 172 23.20 7.08 13.91
N GLY A 173 24.34 7.10 13.22
CA GLY A 173 25.64 7.52 13.77
C GLY A 173 26.48 6.38 14.34
N SER A 174 27.63 6.74 14.92
CA SER A 174 28.68 5.81 15.38
C SER A 174 28.87 5.81 16.90
N LYS A 175 27.96 6.42 17.66
CA LYS A 175 28.02 6.42 19.13
C LYS A 175 27.99 4.97 19.64
N PRO A 176 28.69 4.63 20.73
CA PRO A 176 28.74 3.25 21.26
C PRO A 176 27.35 2.63 21.44
N MET A 177 26.38 3.40 21.92
CA MET A 177 24.98 2.95 22.07
C MET A 177 24.32 2.60 20.73
N ALA A 178 24.51 3.43 19.70
CA ALA A 178 23.97 3.17 18.36
C ALA A 178 24.62 1.92 17.75
N THR A 179 25.94 1.76 17.91
CA THR A 179 26.68 0.58 17.45
C THR A 179 26.20 -0.70 18.15
N ALA A 180 26.04 -0.65 19.47
CA ALA A 180 25.54 -1.78 20.26
C ALA A 180 24.11 -2.16 19.87
N ASN A 181 23.20 -1.17 19.76
CA ASN A 181 21.83 -1.42 19.31
C ASN A 181 21.80 -2.03 17.91
N ASN A 182 22.56 -1.46 16.96
CA ASN A 182 22.62 -1.96 15.60
C ASN A 182 23.19 -3.39 15.51
N ALA A 183 24.08 -3.79 16.42
CA ALA A 183 24.55 -5.17 16.53
C ALA A 183 23.44 -6.10 17.08
N LEU A 184 22.70 -5.65 18.10
CA LEU A 184 21.58 -6.41 18.68
C LEU A 184 20.45 -6.65 17.67
N ILE A 185 19.98 -5.61 16.97
CA ILE A 185 18.89 -5.77 15.99
C ILE A 185 19.30 -6.67 14.82
N ARG A 186 20.59 -6.67 14.43
CA ARG A 186 21.11 -7.58 13.39
C ARG A 186 21.01 -9.04 13.81
N ALA A 187 21.35 -9.34 15.07
CA ALA A 187 21.18 -10.69 15.62
C ALA A 187 19.70 -11.11 15.69
N LYS A 188 18.78 -10.14 15.83
CA LYS A 188 17.32 -10.35 15.85
C LYS A 188 16.65 -10.38 14.47
N GLY A 189 17.41 -10.33 13.38
CA GLY A 189 16.85 -10.47 12.02
C GLY A 189 16.65 -9.18 11.24
N TYR A 190 17.20 -8.04 11.69
CA TYR A 190 17.19 -6.77 10.92
C TYR A 190 17.71 -6.94 9.47
N THR A 191 18.58 -7.93 9.23
CA THR A 191 19.11 -8.23 7.89
C THR A 191 18.04 -8.60 6.87
N GLN A 192 16.80 -8.87 7.28
CA GLN A 192 15.68 -9.12 6.36
C GLN A 192 14.97 -7.83 5.89
N ARG A 193 15.37 -6.64 6.36
CA ARG A 193 14.77 -5.36 5.96
C ARG A 193 14.70 -5.17 4.44
N TRP A 194 15.76 -5.55 3.71
CA TRP A 194 15.83 -5.37 2.25
C TRP A 194 14.72 -6.11 1.48
N MET A 195 14.00 -7.03 2.13
CA MET A 195 12.82 -7.70 1.57
C MET A 195 11.71 -6.71 1.21
N SER A 196 11.54 -5.59 1.96
CA SER A 196 10.59 -4.54 1.59
C SER A 196 10.95 -3.89 0.25
N GLU A 197 12.23 -3.64 -0.01
CA GLU A 197 12.71 -3.07 -1.28
C GLU A 197 12.42 -4.01 -2.46
N THR A 198 12.58 -5.32 -2.24
CA THR A 198 12.24 -6.34 -3.25
C THR A 198 10.75 -6.31 -3.56
N SER A 199 9.90 -6.32 -2.54
CA SER A 199 8.45 -6.20 -2.69
C SER A 199 8.05 -4.91 -3.41
N TYR A 200 8.67 -3.78 -3.07
CA TYR A 200 8.46 -2.51 -3.76
C TYR A 200 8.86 -2.54 -5.23
N SER A 201 10.00 -3.15 -5.55
CA SER A 201 10.47 -3.27 -6.93
C SER A 201 9.45 -4.02 -7.80
N THR A 202 8.84 -5.07 -7.25
CA THR A 202 7.77 -5.83 -7.87
C THR A 202 6.50 -4.98 -7.98
N VAL A 203 6.05 -4.38 -6.88
CA VAL A 203 4.84 -3.53 -6.85
C VAL A 203 4.90 -2.38 -7.86
N LYS A 204 6.05 -1.69 -7.94
CA LYS A 204 6.26 -0.60 -8.90
C LYS A 204 6.20 -1.09 -10.36
N ARG A 205 6.41 -2.39 -10.59
CA ARG A 205 6.33 -3.04 -11.90
C ARG A 205 4.96 -3.67 -12.18
N THR A 206 4.23 -4.13 -11.17
CA THR A 206 3.02 -4.96 -11.34
C THR A 206 1.68 -4.24 -11.21
N GLU A 207 1.61 -2.94 -10.93
CA GLU A 207 0.43 -2.07 -11.12
C GLU A 207 -0.99 -2.53 -10.61
N ILE A 208 -1.16 -3.64 -9.90
CA ILE A 208 -2.50 -4.27 -9.74
C ILE A 208 -3.16 -4.11 -8.37
N VAL A 209 -2.46 -3.88 -7.26
CA VAL A 209 -3.15 -3.71 -5.95
C VAL A 209 -2.77 -2.40 -5.30
N LEU A 210 -1.47 -2.13 -5.20
CA LEU A 210 -0.98 -0.84 -4.72
C LEU A 210 -1.39 0.31 -5.64
N LEU A 211 -1.50 0.10 -6.96
CA LEU A 211 -1.97 1.14 -7.87
C LEU A 211 -3.46 1.46 -7.71
N PHE A 212 -4.29 0.52 -7.25
CA PHE A 212 -5.71 0.79 -6.96
C PHE A 212 -5.88 1.58 -5.67
N ALA A 213 -5.12 1.24 -4.63
CA ALA A 213 -4.99 2.05 -3.44
C ALA A 213 -4.43 3.46 -3.77
N LEU A 214 -3.43 3.55 -4.65
CA LEU A 214 -2.79 4.80 -5.08
C LEU A 214 -3.66 5.64 -6.03
N ASN A 215 -4.45 5.03 -6.91
CA ASN A 215 -5.39 5.74 -7.79
C ASN A 215 -6.52 6.40 -6.99
N ASN A 216 -6.97 5.79 -5.89
CA ASN A 216 -8.00 6.37 -5.01
C ASN A 216 -7.53 7.63 -4.25
N ILE A 217 -6.24 7.73 -3.98
CA ILE A 217 -5.65 8.91 -3.32
C ILE A 217 -5.72 10.15 -4.21
N LYS A 218 -5.89 9.99 -5.54
CA LYS A 218 -6.09 11.12 -6.45
C LYS A 218 -7.30 11.99 -6.08
N LYS A 219 -8.24 11.51 -5.24
CA LYS A 219 -9.38 12.31 -4.77
C LYS A 219 -9.65 12.31 -3.27
N LEU A 220 -9.17 11.35 -2.47
CA LEU A 220 -9.25 11.44 -1.00
C LEU A 220 -8.56 12.70 -0.43
N ALA A 221 -7.67 13.31 -1.21
CA ALA A 221 -7.12 14.66 -0.98
C ALA A 221 -8.15 15.81 -0.97
N LYS A 222 -9.42 15.55 -1.28
CA LYS A 222 -10.51 16.54 -1.12
C LYS A 222 -11.19 16.48 0.25
N THR A 223 -10.90 15.45 1.04
CA THR A 223 -11.61 15.14 2.28
C THR A 223 -10.67 14.95 3.47
N LEU A 224 -9.36 15.15 3.27
CA LEU A 224 -8.36 15.37 4.31
C LEU A 224 -8.02 16.86 4.32
#